data_AF-F8E025-F1
#
_entry.id   AF-F8E025-F1
#
_cell.length_a   1.000
_cell.length_b   1.000
_cell.length_c   1.000
_cell.angle_alpha   90.00
_cell.angle_beta   90.00
_cell.angle_gamma   90.00
#
_symmetry.space_group_name_H-M   'P 1'
#
loop_
_entity.id
_entity.type
_entity.pdbx_description
1 polymer ?
#
loop_
_entity_poly.entity_id
_entity_poly.type
_entity_poly.pdbx_seq_one_letter_code
_entity_poly.pdbx_strand_id
1 'polypeptide(L)'
;MRKKALAVALSLATTLTMTACGGDKDSEKSTSSSTAASSSAAPKQQTPTAAELTQVLNRAVDPNLPTEQKTDTVVGGEKAPQLFTALTKSREESKAQLKVVDPVLPSLTPGNVNATVTLTLPQQQPNNISNVEFVNEGGKWKLDQKWACTLVENVLPDQVPPMCKKGN
;
A
#
# COMPACT_ATOMS: atom_id res chain seq x y z
N MET A 1 53.31 2.19 22.32
CA MET A 1 53.92 3.26 21.50
C MET A 1 54.28 2.70 20.13
N ARG A 2 53.64 3.19 19.06
CA ARG A 2 54.28 3.70 17.82
C ARG A 2 53.18 4.05 16.81
N LYS A 3 53.23 5.32 16.41
CA LYS A 3 52.32 6.07 15.53
C LYS A 3 52.60 5.74 14.07
N LYS A 4 51.74 6.28 13.17
CA LYS A 4 51.93 6.66 11.74
C LYS A 4 51.10 5.79 10.78
N ALA A 5 50.46 6.30 9.72
CA ALA A 5 50.34 7.65 9.17
C ALA A 5 49.16 7.70 8.17
N LEU A 6 48.70 8.92 7.86
CA LEU A 6 47.78 9.25 6.78
C LEU A 6 48.34 8.93 5.38
N ALA A 7 47.45 8.65 4.42
CA ALA A 7 47.69 8.97 3.01
C ALA A 7 46.36 9.26 2.29
N VAL A 8 46.28 10.49 1.78
CA VAL A 8 45.27 11.03 0.86
C VAL A 8 45.68 10.67 -0.57
N ALA A 9 44.73 10.29 -1.42
CA ALA A 9 44.92 10.26 -2.86
C ALA A 9 43.73 10.94 -3.56
N LEU A 10 43.99 12.14 -4.10
CA LEU A 10 43.15 12.84 -5.07
C LEU A 10 43.39 12.22 -6.45
N SER A 11 42.32 11.95 -7.19
CA SER A 11 42.39 11.71 -8.64
C SER A 11 41.23 12.41 -9.34
N LEU A 12 41.55 13.52 -10.00
CA LEU A 12 40.71 14.20 -10.99
C LEU A 12 40.94 13.53 -12.35
N ALA A 13 39.86 13.21 -13.07
CA ALA A 13 39.91 13.02 -14.52
C ALA A 13 38.62 13.58 -15.14
N THR A 14 38.80 14.62 -15.95
CA THR A 14 37.84 15.33 -16.79
C THR A 14 37.82 14.71 -18.19
N THR A 15 36.64 14.45 -18.76
CA THR A 15 36.44 14.44 -20.22
C THR A 15 35.05 14.96 -20.59
N LEU A 16 35.02 16.13 -21.23
CA LEU A 16 33.88 16.67 -21.98
C LEU A 16 33.90 16.09 -23.39
N THR A 17 32.77 15.62 -23.90
CA THR A 17 32.57 15.41 -25.34
C THR A 17 31.23 16.00 -25.77
N MET A 18 31.30 17.11 -26.51
CA MET A 18 30.21 17.70 -27.29
C MET A 18 30.33 17.24 -28.75
N THR A 19 29.26 16.69 -29.31
CA THR A 19 29.00 16.53 -30.76
C THR A 19 27.47 16.53 -30.92
N ALA A 20 26.82 17.64 -31.28
CA ALA A 20 26.72 18.26 -32.61
C ALA A 20 25.93 17.40 -33.62
N CYS A 21 24.67 17.76 -33.86
CA CYS A 21 24.05 17.64 -35.18
C CYS A 21 23.02 18.76 -35.35
N GLY A 22 23.39 19.75 -36.16
CA GLY A 22 22.55 20.89 -36.55
C GLY A 22 21.78 20.62 -37.85
N GLY A 23 20.77 21.45 -38.09
CA GLY A 23 19.97 21.49 -39.32
C GLY A 23 18.87 22.56 -39.27
N ASP A 24 19.26 23.79 -39.56
CA ASP A 24 18.57 25.07 -39.81
C ASP A 24 17.07 25.11 -40.24
N LYS A 25 16.27 25.92 -39.52
CA LYS A 25 15.75 27.28 -39.87
C LYS A 25 14.26 27.52 -39.53
N ASP A 26 14.06 28.71 -38.97
CA ASP A 26 12.85 29.53 -38.83
C ASP A 26 11.83 29.30 -37.70
N SER A 27 11.75 30.35 -36.87
CA SER A 27 10.52 30.96 -36.35
C SER A 27 9.81 30.34 -35.13
N GLU A 28 9.94 31.07 -34.03
CA GLU A 28 8.94 31.34 -32.99
C GLU A 28 8.56 30.27 -31.95
N LYS A 29 8.71 30.71 -30.68
CA LYS A 29 8.00 30.29 -29.46
C LYS A 29 8.16 28.83 -29.02
N SER A 30 8.95 28.60 -27.97
CA SER A 30 8.66 27.58 -26.95
C SER A 30 9.56 27.66 -25.73
N THR A 31 8.89 27.75 -24.57
CA THR A 31 9.09 26.89 -23.39
C THR A 31 10.52 26.74 -22.85
N SER A 32 10.81 27.47 -21.78
CA SER A 32 11.84 27.11 -20.81
C SER A 32 11.50 25.76 -20.18
N SER A 33 12.08 24.67 -20.70
CA SER A 33 12.26 23.42 -19.97
C SER A 33 13.59 23.49 -19.23
N SER A 34 13.54 23.56 -17.90
CA SER A 34 14.69 23.30 -17.04
C SER A 34 14.46 21.97 -16.32
N THR A 35 15.25 20.99 -16.74
CA THR A 35 15.58 19.69 -16.16
C THR A 35 15.49 19.61 -14.64
N ALA A 36 14.67 18.70 -14.14
CA ALA A 36 14.67 18.28 -12.74
C ALA A 36 15.88 17.39 -12.44
N ALA A 37 16.67 17.78 -11.44
CA ALA A 37 17.78 16.98 -10.92
C ALA A 37 17.27 15.71 -10.25
N SER A 38 17.64 14.54 -10.78
CA SER A 38 17.43 13.25 -10.11
C SER A 38 18.39 13.13 -8.93
N SER A 39 17.91 13.50 -7.74
CA SER A 39 18.58 13.19 -6.47
C SER A 39 18.39 11.71 -6.16
N SER A 40 19.48 10.96 -6.07
CA SER A 40 19.51 9.56 -5.65
C SER A 40 19.03 9.47 -4.19
N ALA A 41 17.76 9.08 -4.00
CA ALA A 41 17.16 8.96 -2.67
C ALA A 41 17.53 7.62 -2.03
N ALA A 42 17.84 7.65 -0.73
CA ALA A 42 17.89 6.48 0.16
C ALA A 42 16.69 5.56 -0.06
N PRO A 43 16.77 4.24 0.23
CA PRO A 43 15.66 3.32 -0.03
C PRO A 43 14.42 3.83 0.71
N LYS A 44 13.50 4.43 -0.04
CA LYS A 44 12.22 4.90 0.49
C LYS A 44 11.54 3.65 1.00
N GLN A 45 11.21 3.63 2.30
CA GLN A 45 10.20 2.72 2.80
C GLN A 45 8.99 2.94 1.91
N GLN A 46 8.66 1.95 1.08
CA GLN A 46 7.68 2.12 0.01
C GLN A 46 6.31 2.24 0.67
N THR A 47 5.86 3.49 0.88
CA THR A 47 4.49 3.78 1.28
C THR A 47 3.56 3.20 0.20
N PRO A 48 2.59 2.36 0.56
CA PRO A 48 1.72 1.75 -0.42
C PRO A 48 0.80 2.80 -1.01
N THR A 49 0.41 2.54 -2.25
CA THR A 49 -0.63 3.30 -2.95
C THR A 49 -2.01 2.86 -2.46
N ALA A 50 -3.00 3.75 -2.58
CA ALA A 50 -4.40 3.39 -2.34
C ALA A 50 -4.86 2.21 -3.22
N ALA A 51 -4.35 2.10 -4.44
CA ALA A 51 -4.64 0.98 -5.34
C ALA A 51 -4.14 -0.36 -4.78
N GLU A 52 -2.90 -0.41 -4.27
CA GLU A 52 -2.33 -1.62 -3.66
C GLU A 52 -3.13 -2.07 -2.44
N LEU A 53 -3.51 -1.13 -1.56
CA LEU A 53 -4.32 -1.44 -0.39
C LEU A 53 -5.75 -1.87 -0.77
N THR A 54 -6.32 -1.29 -1.83
CA THR A 54 -7.61 -1.75 -2.38
C THR A 54 -7.52 -3.20 -2.87
N GLN A 55 -6.40 -3.58 -3.49
CA GLN A 55 -6.18 -4.97 -3.90
C GLN A 55 -6.12 -5.93 -2.69
N VAL A 56 -5.53 -5.52 -1.57
CA VAL A 56 -5.57 -6.32 -0.32
C VAL A 56 -7.02 -6.60 0.09
N LEU A 57 -7.87 -5.57 0.13
CA LEU A 57 -9.28 -5.72 0.52
C LEU A 57 -10.08 -6.58 -0.46
N ASN A 58 -9.82 -6.48 -1.76
CA ASN A 58 -10.53 -7.24 -2.79
C ASN A 58 -10.08 -8.70 -2.85
N ARG A 59 -8.81 -9.00 -2.59
CA ARG A 59 -8.34 -10.39 -2.53
C ARG A 59 -8.94 -11.15 -1.35
N ALA A 60 -9.21 -10.49 -0.22
CA ALA A 60 -9.81 -11.11 0.97
C ALA A 60 -11.17 -11.79 0.68
N VAL A 61 -11.83 -11.42 -0.40
CA VAL A 61 -13.24 -11.66 -0.66
C VAL A 61 -13.48 -12.10 -2.10
N ASP A 62 -12.41 -12.37 -2.83
CA ASP A 62 -12.45 -12.79 -4.24
C ASP A 62 -12.85 -14.27 -4.31
N PRO A 63 -13.97 -14.64 -4.94
CA PRO A 63 -14.38 -16.05 -5.04
C PRO A 63 -13.40 -16.93 -5.82
N ASN A 64 -12.52 -16.34 -6.63
CA ASN A 64 -11.58 -17.07 -7.48
C ASN A 64 -10.24 -17.37 -6.80
N LEU A 65 -9.98 -16.79 -5.63
CA LEU A 65 -8.73 -17.03 -4.90
C LEU A 65 -8.87 -18.20 -3.92
N PRO A 66 -7.82 -19.02 -3.76
CA PRO A 66 -7.79 -20.05 -2.73
C PRO A 66 -7.72 -19.41 -1.35
N THR A 67 -8.20 -20.15 -0.34
CA THR A 67 -8.31 -19.64 1.05
C THR A 67 -6.97 -19.14 1.59
N GLU A 68 -5.85 -19.79 1.27
CA GLU A 68 -4.51 -19.39 1.72
C GLU A 68 -4.17 -17.96 1.28
N GLN A 69 -4.53 -17.59 0.05
CA GLN A 69 -4.29 -16.24 -0.47
C GLN A 69 -5.22 -15.20 0.17
N LYS A 70 -6.43 -15.61 0.56
CA LYS A 70 -7.36 -14.74 1.31
C LYS A 70 -6.87 -14.53 2.74
N THR A 71 -6.43 -15.59 3.41
CA THR A 71 -5.93 -15.49 4.79
C THR A 71 -4.68 -14.62 4.89
N ASP A 72 -3.87 -14.54 3.83
CA ASP A 72 -2.68 -13.68 3.78
C ASP A 72 -3.02 -12.17 3.63
N THR A 73 -4.30 -11.79 3.49
CA THR A 73 -4.70 -10.37 3.41
C THR A 73 -5.02 -9.74 4.77
N VAL A 74 -5.04 -10.53 5.85
CA VAL A 74 -5.37 -10.06 7.20
C VAL A 74 -4.33 -10.58 8.18
N VAL A 75 -3.88 -9.74 9.10
CA VAL A 75 -2.98 -10.17 10.18
C VAL A 75 -3.67 -11.27 11.00
N GLY A 76 -3.04 -12.45 11.09
CA GLY A 76 -3.60 -13.61 11.79
C GLY A 76 -4.76 -14.30 11.07
N GLY A 77 -5.04 -13.97 9.80
CA GLY A 77 -6.17 -14.51 9.04
C GLY A 77 -6.19 -16.03 8.94
N GLU A 78 -5.02 -16.68 9.02
CA GLU A 78 -4.88 -18.14 9.03
C GLU A 78 -5.57 -18.82 10.23
N LYS A 79 -5.90 -18.07 11.28
CA LYS A 79 -6.65 -18.56 12.45
C LYS A 79 -8.15 -18.65 12.20
N ALA A 80 -8.66 -18.06 11.13
CA ALA A 80 -10.08 -18.07 10.76
C ALA A 80 -10.32 -18.25 9.25
N PRO A 81 -9.82 -19.34 8.62
CA PRO A 81 -9.93 -19.54 7.18
C PRO A 81 -11.39 -19.61 6.69
N GLN A 82 -12.29 -20.19 7.49
CA GLN A 82 -13.70 -20.33 7.15
C GLN A 82 -14.45 -18.98 7.04
N LEU A 83 -13.96 -17.95 7.74
CA LEU A 83 -14.55 -16.62 7.70
C LEU A 83 -14.50 -16.02 6.29
N PHE A 84 -13.42 -16.26 5.55
CA PHE A 84 -13.23 -15.70 4.22
C PHE A 84 -14.23 -16.26 3.20
N THR A 85 -14.71 -17.50 3.39
CA THR A 85 -15.84 -18.05 2.62
C THR A 85 -17.13 -17.27 2.88
N ALA A 86 -17.45 -17.01 4.15
CA ALA A 86 -18.63 -16.23 4.52
C ALA A 86 -18.55 -14.78 4.03
N LEU A 87 -17.37 -14.15 4.11
CA LEU A 87 -17.14 -12.78 3.60
C LEU A 87 -17.26 -12.71 2.07
N THR A 88 -16.73 -13.70 1.35
CA THR A 88 -16.88 -13.83 -0.11
C THR A 88 -18.37 -13.89 -0.47
N LYS A 89 -19.12 -14.80 0.17
CA LYS A 89 -20.56 -14.94 -0.04
C LYS A 89 -21.32 -13.66 0.28
N SER A 90 -21.03 -13.03 1.42
CA SER A 90 -21.64 -11.76 1.82
C SER A 90 -21.40 -10.66 0.79
N ARG A 91 -20.19 -10.57 0.22
CA ARG A 91 -19.88 -9.64 -0.88
C ARG A 91 -20.68 -9.95 -2.14
N GLU A 92 -20.79 -11.22 -2.51
CA GLU A 92 -21.54 -11.64 -3.70
C GLU A 92 -23.04 -11.34 -3.57
N GLU A 93 -23.61 -11.52 -2.38
CA GLU A 93 -25.02 -11.23 -2.09
C GLU A 93 -25.29 -9.72 -2.05
N SER A 94 -24.45 -8.96 -1.34
CA SER A 94 -24.62 -7.51 -1.16
C SER A 94 -24.16 -6.66 -2.34
N LYS A 95 -23.33 -7.23 -3.23
CA LYS A 95 -22.59 -6.51 -4.29
C LYS A 95 -21.78 -5.33 -3.73
N ALA A 96 -21.33 -5.44 -2.49
CA ALA A 96 -20.52 -4.42 -1.84
C ALA A 96 -19.16 -4.25 -2.53
N GLN A 97 -18.73 -3.00 -2.67
CA GLN A 97 -17.42 -2.63 -3.20
C GLN A 97 -16.62 -1.90 -2.12
N LEU A 98 -15.34 -2.25 -1.99
CA LEU A 98 -14.42 -1.56 -1.10
C LEU A 98 -13.35 -0.88 -1.95
N LYS A 99 -13.06 0.38 -1.66
CA LYS A 99 -12.00 1.13 -2.33
C LYS A 99 -11.26 1.97 -1.31
N VAL A 100 -9.94 1.84 -1.26
CA VAL A 100 -9.11 2.77 -0.50
C VAL A 100 -8.97 4.05 -1.31
N VAL A 101 -9.09 5.18 -0.64
CA VAL A 101 -8.92 6.51 -1.24
C VAL A 101 -7.71 7.21 -0.65
N ASP A 102 -7.05 8.03 -1.46
CA ASP A 102 -5.94 8.85 -1.02
C ASP A 102 -6.38 9.97 -0.06
N PRO A 103 -5.49 10.44 0.83
CA PRO A 103 -4.12 9.98 1.01
C PRO A 103 -4.00 8.74 1.91
N VAL A 104 -3.00 7.90 1.63
CA VAL A 104 -2.49 6.91 2.57
C VAL A 104 -1.47 7.59 3.49
N LEU A 105 -1.67 7.51 4.80
CA LEU A 105 -0.87 8.21 5.81
C LEU A 105 -0.11 7.21 6.69
N PRO A 106 1.06 7.57 7.24
CA PRO A 106 1.70 6.76 8.28
C PRO A 106 0.77 6.56 9.48
N SER A 107 0.78 5.36 10.07
CA SER A 107 0.11 5.08 11.35
C SER A 107 1.00 5.51 12.54
N LEU A 108 0.44 5.46 13.75
CA LEU A 108 1.18 5.62 15.00
C LEU A 108 2.16 4.47 15.25
N THR A 109 1.85 3.28 14.74
CA THR A 109 2.74 2.12 14.79
C THR A 109 3.79 2.23 13.67
N PRO A 110 5.10 2.25 13.99
CA PRO A 110 6.14 2.38 12.97
C PRO A 110 6.06 1.28 11.91
N GLY A 111 6.01 1.69 10.64
CA GLY A 111 5.91 0.77 9.50
C GLY A 111 4.49 0.46 9.02
N ASN A 112 3.47 0.79 9.82
CA ASN A 112 2.07 0.67 9.42
C ASN A 112 1.57 1.94 8.74
N VAL A 113 0.46 1.83 8.02
CA VAL A 113 -0.23 2.96 7.40
C VAL A 113 -1.71 2.95 7.73
N ASN A 114 -2.30 4.14 7.76
CA ASN A 114 -3.73 4.35 7.86
C ASN A 114 -4.27 4.88 6.53
N ALA A 115 -5.46 4.44 6.15
CA ALA A 115 -6.14 4.95 4.97
C ALA A 115 -7.65 5.08 5.22
N THR A 116 -8.32 5.74 4.28
CA THR A 116 -9.78 5.79 4.23
C THR A 116 -10.30 4.76 3.24
N VAL A 117 -11.27 3.96 3.65
CA VAL A 117 -11.93 2.97 2.81
C VAL A 117 -13.36 3.41 2.54
N THR A 118 -13.70 3.56 1.26
CA THR A 118 -15.08 3.76 0.80
C THR A 118 -15.75 2.41 0.58
N LEU A 119 -16.81 2.16 1.33
CA LEU A 119 -17.76 1.07 1.11
C LEU A 119 -18.93 1.58 0.26
N THR A 120 -19.19 0.93 -0.87
CA THR A 120 -20.31 1.27 -1.77
C THR A 120 -21.22 0.06 -1.94
N LEU A 121 -22.53 0.25 -1.73
CA LEU A 121 -23.56 -0.74 -2.05
C LEU A 121 -24.49 -0.17 -3.15
N PRO A 122 -25.09 -1.00 -4.04
CA PRO A 122 -25.83 -0.54 -5.22
C PRO A 122 -27.02 0.41 -4.98
N GLN A 123 -27.49 0.54 -3.74
CA GLN A 123 -28.67 1.33 -3.36
C GLN A 123 -28.44 2.19 -2.10
N GLN A 124 -27.18 2.40 -1.71
CA GLN A 124 -26.84 3.20 -0.53
C GLN A 124 -25.79 4.26 -0.88
N GLN A 125 -25.80 5.38 -0.16
CA GLN A 125 -24.73 6.36 -0.29
C GLN A 125 -23.39 5.72 0.12
N PRO A 126 -22.28 6.05 -0.57
CA PRO A 126 -20.97 5.57 -0.19
C PRO A 126 -20.64 5.94 1.26
N ASN A 127 -20.20 4.96 2.05
CA ASN A 127 -19.77 5.14 3.42
C ASN A 127 -18.24 5.20 3.47
N ASN A 128 -17.68 6.26 4.04
CA ASN A 128 -16.24 6.42 4.19
C ASN A 128 -15.82 6.04 5.61
N ILE A 129 -15.02 4.99 5.71
CA ILE A 129 -14.50 4.50 6.97
C ILE A 129 -13.03 4.92 7.07
N SER A 130 -12.76 5.80 8.03
CA SER A 130 -11.43 6.39 8.23
C SER A 130 -10.59 5.56 9.22
N ASN A 131 -9.28 5.82 9.24
CA ASN A 131 -8.33 5.17 10.14
C ASN A 131 -8.30 3.64 9.98
N VAL A 132 -8.37 3.16 8.73
CA VAL A 132 -8.17 1.75 8.41
C VAL A 132 -6.69 1.44 8.42
N GLU A 133 -6.24 0.69 9.42
CA GLU A 133 -4.84 0.35 9.58
C GLU A 133 -4.45 -0.85 8.71
N PHE A 134 -3.34 -0.70 7.99
CA PHE A 134 -2.68 -1.76 7.24
C PHE A 134 -1.27 -1.98 7.79
N VAL A 135 -0.92 -3.25 7.93
CA VAL A 135 0.35 -3.72 8.49
C VAL A 135 1.21 -4.28 7.37
N ASN A 136 2.51 -3.95 7.36
CA ASN A 136 3.47 -4.58 6.47
C ASN A 136 4.15 -5.76 7.20
N GLU A 137 3.78 -6.99 6.86
CA GLU A 137 4.43 -8.19 7.36
C GLU A 137 5.29 -8.81 6.25
N GLY A 138 6.62 -8.73 6.39
CA GLY A 138 7.54 -9.37 5.45
C GLY A 138 7.43 -8.85 4.01
N GLY A 139 7.15 -7.54 3.83
CA GLY A 139 6.97 -6.93 2.51
C GLY A 139 5.57 -7.08 1.93
N LYS A 140 4.62 -7.66 2.66
CA LYS A 140 3.22 -7.82 2.24
C LYS A 140 2.31 -6.95 3.09
N TRP A 141 1.46 -6.17 2.43
CA TRP A 141 0.43 -5.38 3.10
C TRP A 141 -0.78 -6.24 3.46
N LYS A 142 -1.21 -6.14 4.71
CA LYS A 142 -2.36 -6.85 5.28
C LYS A 142 -3.24 -5.86 6.02
N LEU A 143 -4.54 -6.15 6.09
CA LEU A 143 -5.45 -5.44 6.98
C LEU A 143 -5.13 -5.81 8.44
N ASP A 144 -5.09 -4.82 9.33
CA ASP A 144 -4.92 -5.06 10.76
C ASP A 144 -6.04 -5.98 11.31
N GLN A 145 -5.68 -6.82 12.29
CA GLN A 145 -6.58 -7.81 12.87
C GLN A 145 -7.77 -7.14 13.56
N LYS A 146 -7.56 -6.09 14.35
CA LYS A 146 -8.63 -5.40 15.07
C LYS A 146 -9.61 -4.79 14.08
N TRP A 147 -9.09 -4.20 13.01
CA TRP A 147 -9.91 -3.64 11.96
C TRP A 147 -10.72 -4.69 11.20
N ALA A 148 -10.10 -5.81 10.84
CA ALA A 148 -10.80 -6.94 10.24
C ALA A 148 -11.92 -7.47 11.15
N CYS A 149 -11.67 -7.54 12.46
CA CYS A 149 -12.67 -7.96 13.44
C CYS A 149 -13.86 -7.00 13.50
N THR A 150 -13.62 -5.69 13.54
CA THR A 150 -14.70 -4.70 13.48
C THR A 150 -15.54 -4.86 12.22
N LEU A 151 -14.93 -5.11 11.06
CA LEU A 151 -15.69 -5.34 9.83
C LEU A 151 -16.56 -6.60 9.93
N VAL A 152 -16.01 -7.69 10.44
CA VAL A 152 -16.72 -8.96 10.61
C VAL A 152 -17.89 -8.83 11.58
N GLU A 153 -17.71 -8.14 12.69
CA GLU A 153 -18.78 -7.89 13.67
C GLU A 153 -19.96 -7.11 13.07
N ASN A 154 -19.68 -6.20 12.13
CA ASN A 154 -20.72 -5.41 11.47
C ASN A 154 -21.40 -6.17 10.32
N VAL A 155 -20.64 -6.96 9.55
CA VAL A 155 -21.13 -7.61 8.32
C VAL A 155 -21.64 -9.03 8.57
N LEU A 156 -21.03 -9.73 9.52
CA LEU A 156 -21.29 -11.14 9.86
C LEU A 156 -21.33 -11.32 11.40
N PRO A 157 -22.26 -10.66 12.12
CA PRO A 157 -22.31 -10.68 13.58
C PRO A 157 -22.44 -12.09 14.17
N ASP A 158 -23.05 -13.03 13.43
CA ASP A 158 -23.21 -14.42 13.87
C ASP A 158 -21.98 -15.31 13.61
N GLN A 159 -21.00 -14.84 12.83
CA GLN A 159 -19.81 -15.60 12.40
C GLN A 159 -18.50 -15.02 12.94
N VAL A 160 -18.56 -14.26 14.05
CA VAL A 160 -17.39 -13.60 14.65
C VAL A 160 -16.40 -14.65 15.18
N PRO A 161 -15.18 -14.74 14.62
CA PRO A 161 -14.23 -15.78 15.01
C PRO A 161 -13.64 -15.52 16.41
N PRO A 162 -13.15 -16.55 17.11
CA PRO A 162 -12.58 -16.39 18.46
C PRO A 162 -11.43 -15.38 18.57
N MET A 163 -10.65 -15.19 17.50
CA MET A 163 -9.58 -14.18 17.44
C MET A 163 -10.09 -12.73 17.58
N CYS A 164 -11.36 -12.48 17.30
CA CYS A 164 -11.99 -11.17 17.46
C CYS A 164 -12.53 -10.91 18.87
N LYS A 165 -12.70 -11.96 19.68
CA LYS A 165 -13.25 -11.86 21.04
C LYS A 165 -12.20 -11.44 22.10
N LYS A 166 -10.94 -11.24 21.71
CA LYS A 166 -9.80 -11.05 22.65
C LYS A 166 -9.02 -9.74 22.46
N GLY A 167 -9.59 -8.76 21.76
CA GLY A 167 -8.93 -7.49 21.40
C GLY A 167 -9.41 -6.25 22.15
N ASN A 168 -9.70 -6.37 23.46
CA ASN A 168 -10.01 -5.24 24.34
C ASN A 168 -8.83 -4.89 25.25
#